data_AF-A0A2N1PRH5-F1
#
_entry.id   AF-A0A2N1PRH5-F1
#
_cell.length_a   1.000
_cell.length_b   1.000
_cell.length_c   1.000
_cell.angle_alpha   90.00
_cell.angle_beta   90.00
_cell.angle_gamma   90.00
#
_symmetry.space_group_name_H-M   'P 1'
#
loop_
_entity.id
_entity.type
_entity.pdbx_description
1 polymer ?
#
loop_
_entity_poly.entity_id
_entity_poly.type
_entity_poly.pdbx_seq_one_letter_code
_entity_poly.pdbx_strand_id
1 'polypeptide(L)'
;MRKNEIDSLKIIAAWLVLLLAFPLITYRKLLIPMDEVIVNAGKAMKVLQDQISAMEKNNSKLLEFQNRVEALEKKTENVFSRIPDLSELAEFSNELKLIALNSSVEISHVEFMMPDNLVPGKAAIASCLFAYTASTAGIDEFITSFGRRYPLTGVNSFTLGPVRNSGEKANSLLQPEETGRIVLEFMITCREALK
;
A
#
# COMPACT_ATOMS: atom_id res chain seq x y z
N MET A 1 81.94 -3.11 -66.48
CA MET A 1 81.10 -3.31 -65.29
C MET A 1 79.81 -3.98 -65.73
N ARG A 2 79.51 -5.15 -65.17
CA ARG A 2 78.80 -6.23 -65.86
C ARG A 2 77.32 -6.21 -65.50
N LYS A 3 76.46 -6.37 -66.51
CA LYS A 3 74.99 -6.53 -66.48
C LYS A 3 74.44 -7.25 -65.23
N ASN A 4 75.18 -8.23 -64.73
CA ASN A 4 74.87 -9.02 -63.52
C ASN A 4 74.75 -8.20 -62.22
N GLU A 5 75.48 -7.08 -62.05
CA GLU A 5 75.39 -6.26 -60.83
C GLU A 5 74.08 -5.45 -60.79
N ILE A 6 73.62 -4.95 -61.94
CA ILE A 6 72.35 -4.20 -62.05
C ILE A 6 71.15 -5.14 -61.86
N ASP A 7 71.23 -6.36 -62.41
CA ASP A 7 70.16 -7.36 -62.24
C ASP A 7 70.08 -7.86 -60.79
N SER A 8 71.22 -8.02 -60.11
CA SER A 8 71.26 -8.35 -58.68
C SER A 8 70.66 -7.22 -57.81
N LEU A 9 70.94 -5.96 -58.13
CA LEU A 9 70.37 -4.82 -57.41
C LEU A 9 68.85 -4.72 -57.55
N LYS A 10 68.32 -5.01 -58.74
CA LYS A 10 66.87 -5.03 -59.00
C LYS A 10 66.16 -6.15 -58.23
N ILE A 11 66.78 -7.32 -58.13
CA ILE A 11 66.24 -8.44 -57.35
C ILE A 11 66.20 -8.08 -55.86
N ILE A 12 67.27 -7.49 -55.33
CA ILE A 12 67.32 -7.07 -53.92
C ILE A 12 66.26 -5.99 -53.65
N ALA A 13 66.12 -4.99 -54.52
CA ALA A 13 65.09 -3.96 -54.39
C ALA A 13 63.67 -4.55 -54.43
N ALA A 14 63.41 -5.53 -55.30
CA ALA A 14 62.12 -6.22 -55.38
C ALA A 14 61.81 -7.00 -54.09
N TRP A 15 62.79 -7.72 -53.53
CA TRP A 15 62.64 -8.41 -52.25
C TRP A 15 62.41 -7.44 -51.08
N LEU A 16 63.06 -6.28 -51.08
CA LEU A 16 62.89 -5.28 -50.04
C LEU A 16 61.49 -4.65 -50.07
N VAL A 17 60.96 -4.39 -51.27
CA VAL A 17 59.57 -3.92 -51.44
C VAL A 17 58.58 -5.00 -50.99
N LEU A 18 58.83 -6.27 -51.29
CA LEU A 18 57.97 -7.37 -50.88
C LEU A 18 57.97 -7.57 -49.35
N LEU A 19 59.15 -7.45 -48.72
CA LEU A 19 59.32 -7.51 -47.27
C LEU A 19 58.67 -6.33 -46.54
N LEU A 20 58.60 -5.15 -47.15
CA LEU A 20 57.92 -3.98 -46.57
C LEU A 20 56.42 -3.97 -46.84
N ALA A 21 55.96 -4.49 -47.98
CA ALA A 21 54.54 -4.55 -48.33
C ALA A 21 53.80 -5.65 -47.54
N PHE A 22 54.45 -6.77 -47.24
CA PHE A 22 53.83 -7.90 -46.53
C PHE A 22 53.33 -7.52 -45.13
N PRO A 23 54.12 -6.87 -44.25
CA PRO A 23 53.66 -6.41 -42.93
C PRO A 23 52.48 -5.42 -43.02
N LEU A 24 52.51 -4.50 -44.00
CA LEU A 24 51.46 -3.50 -44.19
C LEU A 24 50.11 -4.14 -44.60
N ILE A 25 50.13 -5.14 -45.48
CA ILE A 25 48.93 -5.87 -45.89
C ILE A 25 48.38 -6.69 -44.72
N THR A 26 49.25 -7.35 -43.96
CA THR A 26 48.86 -8.16 -42.79
C THR A 26 48.29 -7.27 -41.68
N TYR A 27 48.92 -6.12 -41.41
CA TYR A 27 48.45 -5.14 -40.42
C TYR A 27 47.09 -4.55 -40.80
N ARG A 28 46.88 -4.23 -42.09
CA ARG A 28 45.58 -3.76 -42.61
C ARG A 28 44.49 -4.83 -42.50
N LYS A 29 44.82 -6.10 -42.79
CA LYS A 29 43.91 -7.23 -42.60
C LYS A 29 43.58 -7.51 -41.13
N LEU A 30 44.43 -7.08 -40.19
CA LEU A 30 44.19 -7.19 -38.75
C LEU A 30 43.36 -6.02 -38.19
N LEU A 31 43.58 -4.80 -38.69
CA LEU A 31 42.90 -3.58 -38.21
C LEU A 31 41.40 -3.54 -38.58
N ILE A 32 41.05 -3.90 -39.82
CA ILE A 32 39.65 -3.87 -40.29
C ILE A 32 38.72 -4.74 -39.42
N PRO A 33 39.06 -6.01 -39.09
CA PRO A 33 38.24 -6.80 -38.18
C PRO A 33 38.32 -6.30 -36.73
N MET A 34 39.41 -5.65 -36.28
CA MET A 34 39.46 -5.03 -34.96
C MET A 34 38.49 -3.85 -34.84
N ASP A 35 38.33 -3.03 -35.88
CA ASP A 35 37.35 -1.94 -35.88
C ASP A 35 35.92 -2.47 -35.79
N GLU A 36 35.59 -3.55 -36.52
CA GLU A 36 34.29 -4.23 -36.40
C GLU A 36 34.07 -4.81 -34.99
N VAL A 37 35.10 -5.41 -34.39
CA VAL A 37 35.04 -5.93 -33.02
C VAL A 37 34.84 -4.80 -32.01
N ILE A 38 35.53 -3.66 -32.15
CA ILE A 38 35.39 -2.50 -31.27
C ILE A 38 33.99 -1.88 -31.41
N VAL A 39 33.47 -1.76 -32.64
CA VAL A 39 32.12 -1.23 -32.89
C VAL A 39 31.06 -2.16 -32.31
N ASN A 40 31.22 -3.48 -32.46
CA ASN A 40 30.30 -4.47 -31.90
C ASN A 40 30.36 -4.51 -30.37
N ALA A 41 31.55 -4.41 -29.79
CA ALA A 41 31.75 -4.30 -28.35
C ALA A 41 31.10 -3.02 -27.79
N GLY A 42 31.25 -1.88 -28.49
CA GLY A 42 30.60 -0.62 -28.11
C GLY A 42 29.07 -0.69 -28.15
N LYS A 43 28.50 -1.36 -29.16
CA LYS A 43 27.06 -1.62 -29.23
C LYS A 43 26.58 -2.52 -28.09
N ALA A 44 27.31 -3.60 -27.80
CA ALA A 44 26.99 -4.50 -26.69
C ALA A 44 27.06 -3.79 -25.33
N MET A 45 28.06 -2.93 -25.13
CA MET A 45 28.21 -2.14 -23.91
C MET A 45 27.07 -1.14 -23.73
N LYS A 46 26.60 -0.51 -24.82
CA LYS A 46 25.42 0.35 -24.79
C LYS A 46 24.15 -0.41 -24.39
N VAL A 47 23.92 -1.60 -24.95
CA VAL A 47 22.78 -2.45 -24.58
C VAL A 47 22.83 -2.84 -23.10
N LEU A 48 24.02 -3.20 -22.59
CA LEU A 48 24.21 -3.51 -21.17
C LEU A 48 23.96 -2.28 -20.28
N GLN A 49 24.42 -1.10 -20.70
CA GLN A 49 24.19 0.14 -19.96
C GLN A 49 22.69 0.50 -19.90
N ASP A 50 21.97 0.36 -21.01
CA ASP A 50 20.52 0.57 -21.06
C ASP A 50 19.79 -0.45 -20.15
N GLN A 51 20.23 -1.71 -20.11
CA GLN A 51 19.69 -2.73 -19.21
C GLN A 51 19.99 -2.44 -17.73
N ILE A 52 21.18 -1.95 -17.40
CA ILE A 52 21.56 -1.55 -16.04
C ILE A 52 20.69 -0.38 -15.58
N SER A 53 20.52 0.67 -16.39
CA SER A 53 19.65 1.80 -16.05
C SER A 53 18.19 1.38 -15.89
N ALA A 54 17.71 0.42 -16.69
CA ALA A 54 16.37 -0.16 -16.51
C ALA A 54 16.24 -0.94 -15.19
N MET A 55 17.25 -1.73 -14.81
CA MET A 55 17.29 -2.43 -13.53
C MET A 55 17.36 -1.48 -12.33
N GLU A 56 18.16 -0.42 -12.39
CA GLU A 56 18.23 0.61 -11.34
C GLU A 56 16.87 1.30 -11.14
N LYS A 57 16.17 1.62 -12.24
CA LYS A 57 14.81 2.16 -12.18
C LYS A 57 13.80 1.18 -11.61
N ASN A 58 13.96 -0.12 -11.83
CA ASN A 58 13.10 -1.14 -11.23
C ASN A 58 13.41 -1.33 -9.73
N ASN A 59 14.68 -1.25 -9.33
CA ASN A 59 15.09 -1.33 -7.93
C ASN A 59 14.59 -0.13 -7.12
N SER A 60 14.62 1.09 -7.68
CA SER A 60 14.05 2.26 -6.99
C SER A 60 12.55 2.14 -6.80
N LYS A 61 11.82 1.62 -7.80
CA LYS A 61 10.39 1.27 -7.68
C LYS A 61 10.13 0.18 -6.65
N LEU A 62 11.00 -0.83 -6.58
CA LEU A 62 10.88 -1.92 -5.61
C LEU A 62 11.06 -1.39 -4.18
N LEU A 63 12.04 -0.51 -3.96
CA LEU A 63 12.25 0.14 -2.66
C LEU A 63 11.06 1.03 -2.28
N GLU A 64 10.52 1.80 -3.22
CA GLU A 64 9.30 2.59 -3.00
C GLU A 64 8.11 1.70 -2.64
N PHE A 65 7.95 0.57 -3.33
CA PHE A 65 6.90 -0.40 -3.04
C PHE A 65 7.08 -1.03 -1.65
N GLN A 66 8.30 -1.43 -1.27
CA GLN A 66 8.61 -1.96 0.06
C GLN A 66 8.27 -0.94 1.16
N ASN A 67 8.69 0.32 1.00
CA ASN A 67 8.36 1.37 1.96
C ASN A 67 6.84 1.60 2.07
N ARG A 68 6.12 1.48 0.96
CA ARG A 68 4.65 1.57 0.97
C ARG A 68 3.99 0.38 1.66
N VAL A 69 4.52 -0.83 1.46
CA VAL A 69 4.05 -2.05 2.15
C VAL A 69 4.29 -1.93 3.64
N GLU A 70 5.50 -1.56 4.08
CA GLU A 70 5.83 -1.37 5.50
C GLU A 70 4.93 -0.29 6.15
N ALA A 71 4.70 0.82 5.46
CA ALA A 71 3.79 1.86 5.92
C ALA A 71 2.33 1.38 6.03
N LEU A 72 1.89 0.49 5.12
CA LEU A 72 0.56 -0.10 5.16
C LEU A 72 0.43 -1.14 6.29
N GLU A 73 1.45 -1.98 6.49
CA GLU A 73 1.52 -2.95 7.59
C GLU A 73 1.43 -2.26 8.95
N LYS A 74 2.22 -1.20 9.16
CA LYS A 74 2.17 -0.40 10.40
C LYS A 74 0.81 0.28 10.61
N LYS A 75 0.16 0.73 9.53
CA LYS A 75 -1.21 1.26 9.61
C LYS A 75 -2.23 0.19 9.97
N THR A 76 -2.09 -1.01 9.42
CA THR A 76 -3.00 -2.12 9.72
C THR A 76 -2.82 -2.61 11.15
N GLU A 77 -1.59 -2.75 11.64
CA GLU A 77 -1.32 -3.16 13.03
C GLU A 77 -1.97 -2.22 14.06
N ASN A 78 -1.92 -0.91 13.84
CA ASN A 78 -2.59 0.10 14.69
C ASN A 78 -4.14 0.02 14.62
N VAL A 79 -4.68 -0.50 13.53
CA VAL A 79 -6.13 -0.71 13.38
C VAL A 79 -6.56 -2.01 14.07
N PHE A 80 -5.80 -3.10 13.88
CA PHE A 80 -6.09 -4.40 14.51
C PHE A 80 -5.93 -4.38 16.03
N SER A 81 -5.02 -3.56 16.58
CA SER A 81 -4.86 -3.41 18.03
C SER A 81 -6.02 -2.71 18.74
N ARG A 82 -6.94 -2.08 17.98
CA ARG A 82 -8.14 -1.41 18.49
C ARG A 82 -9.40 -2.27 18.33
N ILE A 83 -9.25 -3.51 17.88
CA ILE A 83 -10.38 -4.44 17.82
C ILE A 83 -10.63 -4.95 19.24
N PRO A 84 -11.82 -4.69 19.81
CA PRO A 84 -12.14 -5.18 21.15
C PRO A 84 -12.12 -6.70 21.20
N ASP A 85 -11.65 -7.24 22.33
CA ASP A 85 -11.84 -8.64 22.64
C ASP A 85 -13.26 -8.88 23.17
N LEU A 86 -13.79 -10.09 22.99
CA LEU A 86 -15.04 -10.53 23.60
C LEU A 86 -15.06 -10.28 25.12
N SER A 87 -13.92 -10.45 25.80
CA SER A 87 -13.81 -10.16 27.25
C SER A 87 -14.00 -8.68 27.59
N GLU A 88 -13.78 -7.78 26.63
CA GLU A 88 -13.85 -6.33 26.78
C GLU A 88 -15.22 -5.77 26.37
N LEU A 89 -16.20 -6.61 26.02
CA LEU A 89 -17.53 -6.16 25.58
C LEU A 89 -18.26 -5.29 26.61
N ALA A 90 -18.05 -5.54 27.91
CA ALA A 90 -18.61 -4.70 28.96
C ALA A 90 -18.00 -3.29 28.97
N GLU A 91 -16.68 -3.20 28.77
CA GLU A 91 -15.97 -1.92 28.65
C GLU A 91 -16.38 -1.19 27.38
N PHE A 92 -16.50 -1.92 26.27
CA PHE A 92 -17.03 -1.41 25.01
C PHE A 92 -18.45 -0.83 25.15
N SER A 93 -19.35 -1.52 25.87
CA SER A 93 -20.70 -1.00 26.16
C SER A 93 -20.67 0.30 26.96
N ASN A 94 -19.76 0.40 27.94
CA ASN A 94 -19.58 1.62 28.72
C ASN A 94 -18.99 2.76 27.89
N GLU A 95 -17.98 2.48 27.05
CA GLU A 95 -17.42 3.47 26.12
C GLU A 95 -18.49 3.96 25.13
N LEU A 96 -19.32 3.06 24.59
CA LEU A 96 -20.41 3.41 23.68
C LEU A 96 -21.40 4.39 24.33
N LYS A 97 -21.81 4.13 25.57
CA LYS A 97 -22.69 5.03 26.33
C LYS A 97 -22.01 6.38 26.63
N LEU A 98 -20.72 6.37 26.93
CA LEU A 98 -19.96 7.58 27.22
C LEU A 98 -19.78 8.47 25.98
N ILE A 99 -19.49 7.88 24.83
CA ILE A 99 -19.42 8.58 23.55
C ILE A 99 -20.79 9.16 23.20
N ALA A 100 -21.86 8.38 23.36
CA ALA A 100 -23.23 8.84 23.13
C ALA A 100 -23.58 10.04 24.01
N LEU A 101 -23.28 9.97 25.31
CA LEU A 101 -23.52 11.09 26.23
C LEU A 101 -22.76 12.35 25.81
N ASN A 102 -21.49 12.22 25.41
CA ASN A 102 -20.68 13.36 24.95
C ASN A 102 -21.24 13.99 23.66
N SER A 103 -21.94 13.21 22.84
CA SER A 103 -22.59 13.66 21.60
C SER A 103 -24.06 14.06 21.81
N SER A 104 -24.51 14.23 23.06
CA SER A 104 -25.92 14.54 23.37
C SER A 104 -26.92 13.50 22.84
N VAL A 105 -26.51 12.22 22.83
CA VAL A 105 -27.32 11.08 22.45
C VAL A 105 -27.68 10.28 23.70
N GLU A 106 -28.98 10.22 24.02
CA GLU A 106 -29.47 9.39 25.10
C GLU A 106 -29.73 7.96 24.60
N ILE A 107 -29.07 6.98 25.20
CA ILE A 107 -29.26 5.56 24.86
C ILE A 107 -30.11 4.88 25.93
N SER A 108 -31.26 4.35 25.51
CA SER A 108 -32.24 3.72 26.39
C SER A 108 -32.10 2.20 26.47
N HIS A 109 -31.57 1.57 25.42
CA HIS A 109 -31.41 0.13 25.32
C HIS A 109 -30.20 -0.22 24.47
N VAL A 110 -29.45 -1.26 24.86
CA VAL A 110 -28.31 -1.81 24.12
C VAL A 110 -28.40 -3.32 24.14
N GLU A 111 -28.35 -3.93 22.97
CA GLU A 111 -28.36 -5.38 22.77
C GLU A 111 -27.20 -5.77 21.86
N PHE A 112 -26.42 -6.76 22.29
CA PHE A 112 -25.31 -7.30 21.52
C PHE A 112 -25.69 -8.63 20.88
N MET A 113 -25.54 -8.71 19.57
CA MET A 113 -25.73 -9.92 18.78
C MET A 113 -24.35 -10.46 18.38
N MET A 114 -23.98 -11.61 18.95
CA MET A 114 -22.71 -12.26 18.67
C MET A 114 -22.82 -13.23 17.50
N PRO A 115 -21.75 -13.42 16.70
CA PRO A 115 -21.76 -14.40 15.64
C PRO A 115 -21.77 -15.82 16.20
N ASP A 116 -22.51 -16.72 15.56
CA ASP A 116 -22.70 -18.11 16.02
C ASP A 116 -21.38 -18.93 16.08
N ASN A 117 -20.39 -18.57 15.27
CA ASN A 117 -19.15 -19.33 15.09
C ASN A 117 -17.91 -18.47 15.39
N LEU A 118 -17.68 -18.17 16.67
CA LEU A 118 -16.45 -17.54 17.13
C LEU A 118 -15.30 -18.56 17.12
N VAL A 119 -14.25 -18.27 16.35
CA VAL A 119 -13.03 -19.07 16.31
C VAL A 119 -11.93 -18.33 17.07
N PRO A 120 -11.29 -18.95 18.06
CA PRO A 120 -10.22 -18.31 18.81
C PRO A 120 -9.07 -17.84 17.90
N GLY A 121 -8.54 -16.65 18.19
CA GLY A 121 -7.49 -16.02 17.40
C GLY A 121 -7.93 -15.48 16.04
N LYS A 122 -9.22 -15.60 15.67
CA LYS A 122 -9.79 -14.97 14.48
C LYS A 122 -10.71 -13.81 14.85
N ALA A 123 -10.74 -12.81 13.98
CA ALA A 123 -11.73 -11.76 14.09
C ALA A 123 -13.07 -12.20 13.50
N ALA A 124 -14.16 -11.75 14.11
CA ALA A 124 -15.53 -11.97 13.65
C ALA A 124 -16.31 -10.65 13.71
N ILE A 125 -17.41 -10.56 12.98
CA ILE A 125 -18.30 -9.40 13.01
C ILE A 125 -19.37 -9.65 14.05
N ALA A 126 -19.49 -8.75 15.02
CA ALA A 126 -20.59 -8.68 15.96
C ALA A 126 -21.47 -7.47 15.65
N SER A 127 -22.71 -7.50 16.11
CA SER A 127 -23.63 -6.37 15.98
C SER A 127 -24.06 -5.84 17.35
N CYS A 128 -24.23 -4.53 17.43
CA CYS A 128 -24.79 -3.83 18.58
C CYS A 128 -26.02 -3.06 18.10
N LEU A 129 -27.19 -3.49 18.57
CA LEU A 129 -28.44 -2.77 18.39
C LEU A 129 -28.64 -1.86 19.60
N PHE A 130 -28.91 -0.58 19.38
CA PHE A 130 -29.32 0.30 20.46
C PHE A 130 -30.43 1.27 20.05
N ALA A 131 -31.23 1.65 21.03
CA ALA A 131 -32.30 2.64 20.88
C ALA A 131 -31.84 3.97 21.44
N TYR A 132 -32.05 5.05 20.69
CA TYR A 132 -31.56 6.39 21.03
C TYR A 132 -32.66 7.45 20.99
N THR A 133 -32.38 8.57 21.68
CA THR A 133 -33.06 9.87 21.53
C THR A 133 -31.98 10.93 21.34
N ALA A 134 -32.02 11.66 20.22
CA ALA A 134 -31.01 12.67 19.90
C ALA A 134 -31.46 13.62 18.77
N SER A 135 -30.76 14.73 18.59
CA SER A 135 -30.83 15.49 17.34
C SER A 135 -30.04 14.78 16.22
N THR A 136 -30.36 15.06 14.96
CA THR A 136 -29.60 14.53 13.81
C THR A 136 -28.11 14.89 13.91
N ALA A 137 -27.78 16.11 14.37
CA ALA A 137 -26.40 16.54 14.58
C ALA A 137 -25.68 15.74 15.69
N GLY A 138 -26.38 15.40 16.77
CA GLY A 138 -25.84 14.55 17.84
C GLY A 138 -25.55 13.13 17.37
N ILE A 139 -26.40 12.58 16.49
CA ILE A 139 -26.16 11.27 15.87
C ILE A 139 -24.95 11.28 14.93
N ASP A 140 -24.81 12.31 14.09
CA ASP A 140 -23.64 12.44 13.22
C ASP A 140 -22.34 12.55 14.02
N GLU A 141 -22.35 13.33 15.11
CA GLU A 141 -21.20 13.47 16.01
C GLU A 141 -20.90 12.15 16.74
N PHE A 142 -21.93 11.43 17.18
CA PHE A 142 -21.80 10.12 17.81
C PHE A 142 -21.17 9.11 16.84
N ILE A 143 -21.71 8.93 15.64
CA ILE A 143 -21.20 7.97 14.64
C ILE A 143 -19.75 8.32 14.28
N THR A 144 -19.45 9.61 14.10
CA THR A 144 -18.10 10.08 13.78
C THR A 144 -17.12 9.80 14.92
N SER A 145 -17.49 10.11 16.16
CA SER A 145 -16.64 9.91 17.33
C SER A 145 -16.40 8.43 17.60
N PHE A 146 -17.46 7.62 17.46
CA PHE A 146 -17.40 6.18 17.60
C PHE A 146 -16.51 5.54 16.54
N GLY A 147 -16.67 5.91 15.26
CA GLY A 147 -15.83 5.42 14.16
C GLY A 147 -14.36 5.81 14.28
N ARG A 148 -14.04 6.97 14.87
CA ARG A 148 -12.63 7.35 15.16
C ARG A 148 -11.99 6.46 16.23
N ARG A 149 -12.77 6.07 17.24
CA ARG A 149 -12.33 5.18 18.32
C ARG A 149 -12.18 3.74 17.82
N TYR A 150 -13.19 3.27 17.08
CA TYR A 150 -13.31 1.93 16.54
C TYR A 150 -13.40 1.95 15.00
N PRO A 151 -12.26 2.09 14.30
CA PRO A 151 -12.18 2.33 12.85
C PRO A 151 -12.70 1.18 11.96
N LEU A 152 -13.03 0.03 12.55
CA LEU A 152 -13.63 -1.12 11.88
C LEU A 152 -15.10 -1.31 12.26
N THR A 153 -15.77 -0.21 12.63
CA THR A 153 -17.21 -0.18 12.87
C THR A 153 -17.93 0.39 11.66
N GLY A 154 -18.99 -0.27 11.22
CA GLY A 154 -19.95 0.22 10.24
C GLY A 154 -21.34 0.41 10.86
N VAL A 155 -22.12 1.34 10.30
CA VAL A 155 -23.56 1.41 10.55
C VAL A 155 -24.25 0.51 9.53
N ASN A 156 -24.81 -0.61 9.97
CA ASN A 156 -25.48 -1.55 9.07
C ASN A 156 -26.93 -1.14 8.80
N SER A 157 -27.64 -0.68 9.83
CA SER A 157 -29.00 -0.19 9.65
C SER A 157 -29.33 0.96 10.59
N PHE A 158 -30.20 1.84 10.12
CA PHE A 158 -30.67 3.02 10.82
C PHE A 158 -32.18 3.13 10.65
N THR A 159 -32.92 3.12 11.75
CA THR A 159 -34.39 3.23 11.73
C THR A 159 -34.82 4.41 12.60
N LEU A 160 -35.48 5.38 11.97
CA LEU A 160 -36.09 6.51 12.66
C LEU A 160 -37.45 6.08 13.23
N GLY A 161 -37.62 6.30 14.53
CA GLY A 161 -38.87 6.21 15.24
C GLY A 161 -39.63 7.54 15.23
N PRO A 162 -40.78 7.61 15.93
CA PRO A 162 -41.58 8.83 16.00
C PRO A 162 -40.79 9.98 16.66
N VAL A 163 -40.89 11.17 16.07
CA VAL A 163 -40.29 12.40 16.61
C VAL A 163 -41.03 12.80 17.88
N ARG A 164 -40.30 12.95 18.99
CA ARG A 164 -40.85 13.52 20.22
C ARG A 164 -40.80 15.05 20.08
N ASN A 165 -41.88 15.64 19.58
CA ASN A 165 -42.13 17.04 19.87
C ASN A 165 -42.54 17.12 21.35
N SER A 166 -41.67 17.67 22.20
CA SER A 166 -42.01 17.95 23.59
C SER A 166 -43.24 18.86 23.59
N GLY A 167 -44.39 18.26 23.86
CA GLY A 167 -45.68 18.94 23.87
C GLY A 167 -45.80 19.79 25.12
N GLU A 168 -45.13 20.94 25.17
CA GLU A 168 -45.53 22.04 26.03
C GLU A 168 -44.91 23.38 25.56
N LYS A 169 -45.76 24.24 25.01
CA LYS A 169 -45.63 25.69 24.84
C LYS A 169 -44.33 26.25 24.21
N ALA A 170 -44.51 26.77 23.00
CA ALA A 170 -43.91 28.00 22.46
C ALA A 170 -42.76 28.63 23.28
N ASN A 171 -41.52 28.40 22.83
CA ASN A 171 -40.30 29.23 22.92
C ASN A 171 -39.01 28.41 23.06
N SER A 172 -38.80 27.39 22.23
CA SER A 172 -37.49 26.75 22.14
C SER A 172 -36.98 26.80 20.69
N LEU A 173 -35.79 27.38 20.52
CA LEU A 173 -34.95 27.28 19.32
C LEU A 173 -34.30 25.88 19.21
N LEU A 174 -34.84 24.88 19.91
CA LEU A 174 -34.27 23.56 20.04
C LEU A 174 -34.79 22.68 18.90
N GLN A 175 -33.86 22.09 18.17
CA GLN A 175 -34.14 21.16 17.08
C GLN A 175 -34.99 19.98 17.60
N PRO A 176 -35.90 19.43 16.79
CA PRO A 176 -36.69 18.27 17.19
C PRO A 176 -35.77 17.09 17.55
N GLU A 177 -36.01 16.48 18.70
CA GLU A 177 -35.34 15.25 19.10
C GLU A 177 -36.01 14.04 18.44
N GLU A 178 -35.21 13.27 17.72
CA GLU A 178 -35.62 12.06 17.03
C GLU A 178 -35.34 10.86 17.92
N THR A 179 -36.32 9.97 18.04
CA THR A 179 -36.10 8.65 18.63
C THR A 179 -35.81 7.67 17.51
N GLY A 180 -34.96 6.67 17.73
CA GLY A 180 -34.64 5.70 16.69
C GLY A 180 -33.88 4.48 17.20
N ARG A 181 -33.48 3.63 16.27
CA ARG A 181 -32.64 2.46 16.50
C ARG A 181 -31.51 2.42 15.50
N ILE A 182 -30.32 2.06 15.96
CA ILE A 182 -29.13 1.87 15.12
C ILE A 182 -28.60 0.46 15.35
N VAL A 183 -28.23 -0.21 14.27
CA VAL A 183 -27.41 -1.42 14.30
C VAL A 183 -26.00 -1.05 13.86
N LEU A 184 -25.06 -1.09 14.80
CA LEU A 184 -23.63 -0.99 14.53
C LEU A 184 -23.06 -2.39 14.36
N GLU A 185 -22.29 -2.59 13.30
CA GLU A 185 -21.45 -3.77 13.12
C GLU A 185 -20.02 -3.40 13.44
N PHE A 186 -19.35 -4.23 14.23
CA PHE A 186 -17.96 -4.01 14.59
C PHE A 186 -17.22 -5.34 14.62
N MET A 187 -15.93 -5.28 14.33
CA MET A 187 -15.08 -6.44 14.49
C MET A 187 -14.81 -6.69 15.97
N ILE A 188 -14.85 -7.96 16.36
CA ILE A 188 -14.41 -8.47 17.66
C ILE A 188 -13.39 -9.58 17.45
N THR A 189 -12.53 -9.78 18.42
CA THR A 189 -11.70 -10.99 18.50
C THR A 189 -12.07 -11.79 19.72
N CYS A 190 -11.82 -13.10 19.68
CA CYS A 190 -11.87 -13.95 20.86
C CYS A 190 -10.46 -14.51 21.05
N ARG A 191 -9.71 -14.03 22.04
CA ARG A 191 -8.45 -14.68 22.41
C ARG A 191 -8.72 -16.04 23.01
N GLU A 192 -7.86 -17.01 22.71
CA GLU A 192 -7.85 -18.26 23.48
C GLU A 192 -7.63 -17.90 24.95
N ALA A 193 -8.45 -18.45 25.84
CA ALA A 193 -8.11 -18.50 27.25
C ALA A 193 -6.76 -19.21 27.35
N LEU A 194 -5.70 -18.45 27.63
CA LEU A 194 -4.40 -18.99 27.98
C LEU A 194 -4.62 -20.03 29.10
N LYS A 195 -4.43 -21.31 28.77
CA LYS A 195 -4.38 -22.39 29.76
C LYS A 195 -3.13 -22.26 30.61
#